data_AF-A0A4U8W0I6-F1
#
_entry.id   AF-A0A4U8W0I6-F1
#
_cell.length_a   1.000
_cell.length_b   1.000
_cell.length_c   1.000
_cell.angle_alpha   90.00
_cell.angle_beta   90.00
_cell.angle_gamma   90.00
#
_symmetry.space_group_name_H-M   'P 1'
#
loop_
_entity.id
_entity.type
_entity.pdbx_description
1 polymer ?
#
loop_
_entity_poly.entity_id
_entity_poly.type
_entity_poly.pdbx_seq_one_letter_code
_entity_poly.pdbx_strand_id
1 'polypeptide(L)'
;MSSLLSGSRILSVAGCAVLATAWIVALAPPQAQAAPISQRFECAGDSGQTYHVPEGVREISVLAKGGSGQQNVDEGTRGGFGGVTTGTISVEPHEVLTIYVGCEGGADGGRSGYGRGGARGEQPAPNAGDGGGGGGATAVMSGETPLVVAGGGGGGGGSSHEGNGGRGGEGGNGGNPAQPGAVGGNSSGPETCGGCLDSTHGEAGASGGSTPPYAPGGAGGGGGGGYRAGKGGKLGSGQNLNGGGDGGGGGLSYIDSDRVRDHVFSSSTQSGNGSVVLTTGTIGYQTFEFRGHTEFFCVPAGVTSVTVDAVGGGGGHFGDTGIGGAGGGVTATVDVTPGTELAVTVGQWGHDNGGFGDGHGGRHGTAPGSGGASGGGGGGSTAVESTMSPCGVHAPVGKSYLVVAGGGGGAGGNSGAGEGAGGDGGAGGNPAHDGNSGDGNSDIGDGGSGGCGGRPPGGGCNNSKHGGHGTDAPAGSSQGGAGGGGGGGYNGGGHGHGASVASDSGGGGGGGGGRSYATPDATDVRYYQGTSGTGKSNGVVHLSWESDPGAEQPPCTGSFCPR
;
A
#
# COMPACT_ATOMS: atom_id res chain seq x y z
N MET A 1 -70.91 24.99 -46.79
CA MET A 1 -71.74 24.83 -45.57
C MET A 1 -70.80 25.06 -44.40
N SER A 2 -70.88 26.04 -43.52
CA SER A 2 -71.77 27.18 -43.28
C SER A 2 -70.97 28.11 -42.35
N SER A 3 -70.94 29.42 -42.63
CA SER A 3 -71.46 30.49 -41.75
C SER A 3 -70.73 30.67 -40.42
N LEU A 4 -69.91 31.72 -40.24
CA LEU A 4 -70.27 33.09 -39.81
C LEU A 4 -70.83 33.18 -38.38
N LEU A 5 -70.20 34.04 -37.55
CA LEU A 5 -70.75 34.99 -36.56
C LEU A 5 -69.61 35.36 -35.56
N SER A 6 -69.44 36.54 -34.96
CA SER A 6 -69.85 37.95 -35.14
C SER A 6 -69.53 38.65 -33.80
N GLY A 7 -69.11 39.93 -33.83
CA GLY A 7 -69.20 40.87 -32.70
C GLY A 7 -67.88 41.09 -31.94
N SER A 8 -67.05 42.10 -32.26
CA SER A 8 -67.21 43.56 -32.05
C SER A 8 -67.32 44.01 -30.58
N ARG A 9 -66.23 44.55 -30.01
CA ARG A 9 -66.24 45.77 -29.20
C ARG A 9 -64.92 46.54 -29.30
N ILE A 10 -65.05 47.79 -29.72
CA ILE A 10 -64.02 48.84 -29.76
C ILE A 10 -63.93 49.45 -28.36
N LEU A 11 -62.73 49.57 -27.80
CA LEU A 11 -62.39 50.58 -26.79
C LEU A 11 -61.02 51.17 -27.12
N SER A 12 -61.02 52.48 -27.38
CA SER A 12 -59.87 53.33 -27.63
C SER A 12 -59.45 54.03 -26.34
N VAL A 13 -58.21 53.84 -25.87
CA VAL A 13 -57.54 54.77 -24.94
C VAL A 13 -56.02 54.77 -25.16
N ALA A 14 -55.52 55.98 -25.46
CA ALA A 14 -54.26 56.63 -25.10
C ALA A 14 -52.94 55.84 -25.03
N GLY A 15 -51.93 56.44 -25.67
CA GLY A 15 -50.57 55.95 -25.70
C GLY A 15 -49.82 56.02 -24.37
N CYS A 16 -48.80 55.17 -24.29
CA CYS A 16 -47.56 55.40 -23.60
C CYS A 16 -46.51 54.54 -24.31
N ALA A 17 -45.69 55.16 -25.15
CA ALA A 17 -44.55 54.50 -25.76
C ALA A 17 -43.50 54.25 -24.65
N VAL A 18 -43.53 53.06 -24.07
CA VAL A 18 -42.46 52.58 -23.20
C VAL A 18 -41.36 52.03 -24.10
N LEU A 19 -40.31 52.83 -24.30
CA LEU A 19 -39.02 52.36 -24.82
C LEU A 19 -38.43 51.38 -23.81
N ALA A 20 -38.71 50.08 -24.00
CA ALA A 20 -37.99 49.03 -23.31
C ALA A 20 -36.59 48.92 -23.92
N THR A 21 -35.60 49.52 -23.25
CA THR A 21 -34.20 49.23 -23.51
C THR A 21 -33.93 47.78 -23.12
N ALA A 22 -33.92 46.90 -24.13
CA ALA A 22 -33.46 45.53 -23.96
C ALA A 22 -31.96 45.56 -23.63
N TRP A 23 -31.63 45.40 -22.34
CA TRP A 23 -30.29 45.07 -21.92
C TRP A 23 -30.01 43.63 -22.39
N ILE A 24 -29.37 43.50 -23.54
CA ILE A 24 -28.71 42.26 -23.91
C ILE A 24 -27.53 42.13 -22.94
N VAL A 25 -27.72 41.36 -21.86
CA VAL A 25 -26.59 40.79 -21.13
C VAL A 25 -25.92 39.85 -22.13
N ALA A 26 -24.85 40.33 -22.76
CA ALA A 26 -23.93 39.46 -23.45
C ALA A 26 -23.35 38.52 -22.38
N LEU A 27 -23.93 37.33 -22.25
CA LEU A 27 -23.27 36.21 -21.60
C LEU A 27 -21.94 36.06 -22.34
N ALA A 28 -20.86 36.46 -21.68
CA ALA A 28 -19.52 36.15 -22.14
C ALA A 28 -19.50 34.64 -22.43
N PRO A 29 -18.96 34.19 -23.57
CA PRO A 29 -18.74 32.77 -23.76
C PRO A 29 -17.98 32.25 -22.54
N PRO A 30 -18.30 31.07 -21.99
CA PRO A 30 -17.47 30.47 -20.96
C PRO A 30 -16.05 30.51 -21.52
N GLN A 31 -15.14 31.20 -20.82
CA GLN A 31 -13.74 31.16 -21.20
C GLN A 31 -13.40 29.68 -21.27
N ALA A 32 -12.92 29.22 -22.43
CA ALA A 32 -12.37 27.89 -22.56
C ALA A 32 -11.15 27.86 -21.63
N GLN A 33 -11.38 27.48 -20.38
CA GLN A 33 -10.34 27.25 -19.39
C GLN A 33 -9.46 26.15 -19.98
N ALA A 34 -8.16 26.41 -20.12
CA ALA A 34 -7.24 25.41 -20.62
C ALA A 34 -7.31 24.19 -19.69
N ALA A 35 -7.47 23.00 -20.27
CA ALA A 35 -7.43 21.75 -19.52
C ALA A 35 -6.17 21.71 -18.64
N PRO A 36 -6.24 21.14 -17.43
CA PRO A 36 -5.07 20.99 -16.58
C PRO A 36 -3.93 20.32 -17.37
N ILE A 37 -2.74 20.92 -17.32
CA ILE A 37 -1.55 20.35 -17.95
C ILE A 37 -0.77 19.64 -16.86
N SER A 38 -0.64 18.33 -16.98
CA SER A 38 0.12 17.47 -16.06
C SER A 38 1.45 17.09 -16.67
N GLN A 39 2.54 17.28 -15.91
CA GLN A 39 3.88 16.84 -16.27
C GLN A 39 4.40 15.84 -15.24
N ARG A 40 4.80 14.68 -15.72
CA ARG A 40 5.32 13.58 -14.90
C ARG A 40 6.83 13.47 -15.02
N PHE A 41 7.48 13.27 -13.89
CA PHE A 41 8.91 13.08 -13.74
C PHE A 41 9.17 11.72 -13.10
N GLU A 42 10.12 10.99 -13.67
CA GLU A 42 10.54 9.65 -13.23
C GLU A 42 11.97 9.70 -12.69
N CYS A 43 12.42 8.62 -12.05
CA CYS A 43 13.79 8.58 -11.55
C CYS A 43 14.82 8.74 -12.69
N ALA A 44 15.68 9.75 -12.54
CA ALA A 44 16.81 10.05 -13.42
C ALA A 44 18.15 9.89 -12.69
N GLY A 45 18.19 9.04 -11.66
CA GLY A 45 19.34 8.87 -10.78
C GLY A 45 19.61 10.12 -9.94
N ASP A 46 20.81 10.69 -10.10
CA ASP A 46 21.27 11.83 -9.29
C ASP A 46 21.01 13.19 -9.95
N SER A 47 20.50 13.18 -11.19
CA SER A 47 20.25 14.38 -11.98
C SER A 47 18.92 15.03 -11.59
N GLY A 48 18.96 16.34 -11.33
CA GLY A 48 17.75 17.16 -11.17
C GLY A 48 17.13 17.49 -12.52
N GLN A 49 15.81 17.35 -12.62
CA GLN A 49 15.02 17.74 -13.79
C GLN A 49 14.40 19.11 -13.54
N THR A 50 14.32 19.98 -14.55
CA THR A 50 13.78 21.33 -14.37
C THR A 50 12.32 21.41 -14.83
N TYR A 51 11.51 22.13 -14.05
CA TYR A 51 10.16 22.53 -14.42
C TYR A 51 10.06 24.05 -14.47
N HIS A 52 9.62 24.58 -15.61
CA HIS A 52 9.35 26.00 -15.76
C HIS A 52 7.86 26.25 -15.54
N VAL A 53 7.53 27.02 -14.52
CA VAL A 53 6.14 27.40 -14.26
C VAL A 53 5.63 28.23 -15.44
N PRO A 54 4.52 27.83 -16.09
CA PRO A 54 3.99 28.57 -17.24
C PRO A 54 3.59 29.99 -16.88
N GLU A 55 3.53 30.86 -17.90
CA GLU A 55 3.03 32.23 -17.70
C GLU A 55 1.60 32.21 -17.15
N GLY A 56 1.31 33.09 -16.20
CA GLY A 56 -0.02 33.22 -15.58
C GLY A 56 -0.35 32.16 -14.53
N VAL A 57 0.48 31.13 -14.34
CA VAL A 57 0.29 30.12 -13.29
C VAL A 57 0.89 30.63 -11.98
N ARG A 58 0.09 30.57 -10.91
CA ARG A 58 0.51 30.95 -9.54
C ARG A 58 0.36 29.84 -8.51
N GLU A 59 -0.25 28.73 -8.91
CA GLU A 59 -0.43 27.56 -8.07
C GLU A 59 -0.26 26.32 -8.94
N ILE A 60 0.44 25.32 -8.39
CA ILE A 60 0.55 23.99 -9.00
C ILE A 60 0.26 22.94 -7.93
N SER A 61 -0.43 21.88 -8.31
CA SER A 61 -0.58 20.71 -7.45
C SER A 61 0.59 19.76 -7.66
N VAL A 62 1.03 19.12 -6.58
CA VAL A 62 2.07 18.11 -6.61
C VAL A 62 1.59 16.79 -6.01
N LEU A 63 1.97 15.69 -6.66
CA LEU A 63 1.97 14.35 -6.10
C LEU A 63 3.40 13.82 -6.21
N ALA A 64 4.12 13.73 -5.09
CA ALA A 64 5.48 13.22 -5.02
C ALA A 64 5.49 11.86 -4.32
N LYS A 65 6.12 10.85 -4.93
CA LYS A 65 6.37 9.53 -4.34
C LYS A 65 7.87 9.31 -4.16
N GLY A 66 8.33 8.85 -3.00
CA GLY A 66 9.70 8.41 -2.76
C GLY A 66 9.97 7.02 -3.35
N GLY A 67 11.24 6.67 -3.56
CA GLY A 67 11.62 5.32 -4.00
C GLY A 67 11.46 4.29 -2.87
N SER A 68 11.07 3.05 -3.20
CA SER A 68 11.04 1.97 -2.20
C SER A 68 12.43 1.47 -1.87
N GLY A 69 12.61 0.91 -0.67
CA GLY A 69 13.76 0.08 -0.37
C GLY A 69 13.74 -1.23 -1.16
N GLN A 70 14.91 -1.81 -1.33
CA GLN A 70 15.10 -3.04 -2.07
C GLN A 70 14.59 -4.24 -1.26
N GLN A 71 13.95 -5.18 -1.96
CA GLN A 71 13.78 -6.56 -1.50
C GLN A 71 14.98 -7.40 -1.96
N ASN A 72 15.47 -8.30 -1.12
CA ASN A 72 16.43 -9.32 -1.58
C ASN A 72 15.68 -10.55 -2.06
N VAL A 73 15.76 -10.79 -3.37
CA VAL A 73 14.97 -11.79 -4.09
C VAL A 73 15.35 -13.24 -3.80
N ASP A 74 16.50 -13.47 -3.16
CA ASP A 74 16.98 -14.83 -2.93
C ASP A 74 16.88 -15.28 -1.46
N GLU A 75 17.01 -14.36 -0.48
CA GLU A 75 17.19 -14.75 0.93
C GLU A 75 16.75 -13.67 1.96
N GLY A 76 15.96 -12.65 1.59
CA GLY A 76 15.67 -11.53 2.50
C GLY A 76 14.24 -10.99 2.44
N THR A 77 13.84 -10.30 3.50
CA THR A 77 12.50 -9.71 3.62
C THR A 77 12.36 -8.42 2.83
N ARG A 78 11.13 -7.89 2.78
CA ARG A 78 10.75 -6.81 1.88
C ARG A 78 11.32 -5.48 2.34
N GLY A 79 11.76 -4.66 1.39
CA GLY A 79 12.02 -3.25 1.64
C GLY A 79 10.71 -2.49 1.90
N GLY A 80 10.81 -1.42 2.69
CA GLY A 80 9.72 -0.48 2.93
C GLY A 80 9.39 0.34 1.68
N PHE A 81 8.16 0.79 1.59
CA PHE A 81 7.72 1.66 0.51
C PHE A 81 8.18 3.10 0.73
N GLY A 82 8.34 3.86 -0.35
CA GLY A 82 8.55 5.31 -0.24
C GLY A 82 7.30 6.02 0.30
N GLY A 83 7.46 7.20 0.87
CA GLY A 83 6.38 8.10 1.24
C GLY A 83 5.68 8.67 0.01
N VAL A 84 4.46 9.14 0.20
CA VAL A 84 3.72 9.96 -0.75
C VAL A 84 3.42 11.29 -0.07
N THR A 85 3.77 12.38 -0.75
CA THR A 85 3.47 13.74 -0.31
C THR A 85 2.69 14.45 -1.40
N THR A 86 1.51 14.95 -1.06
CA THR A 86 0.70 15.81 -1.92
C THR A 86 0.62 17.21 -1.37
N GLY A 87 0.26 18.18 -2.21
CA GLY A 87 -0.08 19.53 -1.78
C GLY A 87 -0.23 20.51 -2.95
N THR A 88 -0.67 21.71 -2.64
CA THR A 88 -0.71 22.83 -3.59
C THR A 88 0.42 23.80 -3.28
N ILE A 89 1.32 23.96 -4.24
CA ILE A 89 2.48 24.85 -4.16
C ILE A 89 2.10 26.21 -4.73
N SER A 90 2.25 27.27 -3.94
CA SER A 90 2.25 28.64 -4.43
C SER A 90 3.54 28.92 -5.19
N VAL A 91 3.42 29.33 -6.45
CA VAL A 91 4.53 29.57 -7.38
C VAL A 91 4.43 30.95 -8.04
N GLU A 92 5.55 31.41 -8.59
CA GLU A 92 5.57 32.60 -9.44
C GLU A 92 5.60 32.22 -10.93
N PRO A 93 4.96 32.99 -11.82
CA PRO A 93 5.09 32.77 -13.27
C PRO A 93 6.58 32.79 -13.68
N HIS A 94 6.99 31.82 -14.50
CA HIS A 94 8.39 31.59 -14.91
C HIS A 94 9.36 31.16 -13.81
N GLU A 95 8.88 30.89 -12.59
CA GLU A 95 9.71 30.25 -11.57
C GLU A 95 10.25 28.91 -12.08
N VAL A 96 11.51 28.62 -11.73
CA VAL A 96 12.17 27.36 -12.09
C VAL A 96 12.23 26.49 -10.86
N LEU A 97 11.58 25.33 -10.93
CA LEU A 97 11.64 24.31 -9.90
C LEU A 97 12.62 23.21 -10.33
N THR A 98 13.39 22.69 -9.37
CA THR A 98 14.26 21.53 -9.58
C THR A 98 13.62 20.31 -8.94
N ILE A 99 13.45 19.26 -9.74
CA ILE A 99 12.77 18.02 -9.38
C ILE A 99 13.81 16.90 -9.27
N TYR A 100 13.98 16.38 -8.07
CA TYR A 100 14.76 15.17 -7.81
C TYR A 100 13.79 14.04 -7.54
N VAL A 101 13.89 12.95 -8.30
CA VAL A 101 13.05 11.78 -8.12
C VAL A 101 13.89 10.65 -7.57
N GLY A 102 13.49 10.10 -6.43
CA GLY A 102 14.20 9.01 -5.78
C GLY A 102 14.03 7.69 -6.51
N CYS A 103 15.15 7.00 -6.75
CA CYS A 103 15.13 5.64 -7.30
C CYS A 103 14.84 4.60 -6.22
N GLU A 104 14.38 3.44 -6.66
CA GLU A 104 14.33 2.23 -5.86
C GLU A 104 15.73 1.87 -5.30
N GLY A 105 15.75 1.27 -4.11
CA GLY A 105 16.96 0.76 -3.49
C GLY A 105 17.68 -0.28 -4.35
N GLY A 106 19.00 -0.20 -4.38
CA GLY A 106 19.90 -1.23 -4.91
C GLY A 106 21.07 -1.45 -3.95
N ALA A 107 22.13 -2.11 -4.39
CA ALA A 107 23.30 -2.38 -3.55
C ALA A 107 23.88 -1.11 -2.87
N ASP A 108 23.99 -0.02 -3.63
CA ASP A 108 24.49 1.28 -3.14
C ASP A 108 23.39 2.18 -2.54
N GLY A 109 22.18 1.64 -2.35
CA GLY A 109 20.98 2.42 -2.03
C GLY A 109 20.38 3.12 -3.26
N GLY A 110 19.17 3.65 -3.07
CA GLY A 110 18.39 4.32 -4.10
C GLY A 110 18.98 5.69 -4.42
N ARG A 111 19.29 5.90 -5.70
CA ARG A 111 19.87 7.16 -6.19
C ARG A 111 18.89 8.32 -6.06
N SER A 112 19.40 9.50 -5.77
CA SER A 112 18.66 10.77 -5.72
C SER A 112 19.65 11.91 -5.53
N GLY A 113 19.49 12.98 -6.30
CA GLY A 113 20.27 14.20 -6.11
C GLY A 113 19.92 14.98 -4.83
N TYR A 114 18.79 14.65 -4.18
CA TYR A 114 18.37 15.28 -2.92
C TYR A 114 18.79 14.48 -1.67
N GLY A 115 18.51 13.18 -1.67
CA GLY A 115 18.79 12.30 -0.53
C GLY A 115 18.78 10.84 -0.94
N ARG A 116 19.97 10.23 -1.05
CA ARG A 116 20.08 8.82 -1.41
C ARG A 116 19.60 7.91 -0.29
N GLY A 117 19.13 6.73 -0.65
CA GLY A 117 19.01 5.63 0.31
C GLY A 117 20.38 5.12 0.75
N GLY A 118 20.41 4.45 1.90
CA GLY A 118 21.60 3.79 2.42
C GLY A 118 21.91 2.50 1.66
N ALA A 119 23.20 2.20 1.52
CA ALA A 119 23.67 0.95 0.93
C ALA A 119 23.20 -0.26 1.75
N ARG A 120 23.12 -1.41 1.10
CA ARG A 120 22.83 -2.67 1.81
C ARG A 120 23.98 -3.10 2.71
N GLY A 121 23.67 -3.82 3.78
CA GLY A 121 24.66 -4.63 4.47
C GLY A 121 25.04 -5.83 3.61
N GLU A 122 26.33 -6.17 3.57
CA GLU A 122 26.85 -7.33 2.84
C GLU A 122 27.21 -8.46 3.78
N GLN A 123 26.96 -9.70 3.37
CA GLN A 123 27.29 -10.89 4.15
C GLN A 123 28.13 -11.86 3.31
N PRO A 124 29.45 -11.93 3.56
CA PRO A 124 30.32 -12.89 2.88
C PRO A 124 30.11 -14.36 3.26
N ALA A 125 29.41 -14.62 4.37
CA ALA A 125 29.18 -15.96 4.87
C ALA A 125 28.19 -16.73 3.97
N PRO A 126 28.49 -17.99 3.57
CA PRO A 126 27.68 -18.74 2.62
C PRO A 126 26.31 -19.19 3.17
N ASN A 127 26.09 -19.01 4.48
CA ASN A 127 24.92 -19.43 5.24
C ASN A 127 24.03 -18.25 5.66
N ALA A 128 24.33 -17.03 5.21
CA ALA A 128 23.55 -15.84 5.56
C ALA A 128 23.49 -14.84 4.40
N GLY A 129 22.34 -14.20 4.25
CA GLY A 129 22.05 -13.31 3.14
C GLY A 129 22.47 -11.86 3.39
N ASP A 130 22.71 -11.16 2.28
CA ASP A 130 22.84 -9.70 2.25
C ASP A 130 21.54 -9.03 2.76
N GLY A 131 21.66 -7.79 3.23
CA GLY A 131 20.52 -6.87 3.38
C GLY A 131 20.17 -6.19 2.07
N GLY A 132 19.06 -5.47 2.02
CA GLY A 132 18.61 -4.67 0.87
C GLY A 132 19.00 -3.20 1.06
N GLY A 133 19.22 -2.45 -0.02
CA GLY A 133 19.45 -1.01 0.08
C GLY A 133 18.18 -0.21 0.35
N GLY A 134 18.28 0.94 1.02
CA GLY A 134 17.16 1.86 1.18
C GLY A 134 16.85 2.61 -0.12
N GLY A 135 15.62 3.11 -0.27
CA GLY A 135 15.16 3.92 -1.40
C GLY A 135 15.56 5.39 -1.29
N GLY A 136 15.66 6.06 -2.44
CA GLY A 136 15.96 7.49 -2.52
C GLY A 136 14.75 8.37 -2.20
N ALA A 137 15.01 9.56 -1.66
CA ALA A 137 14.00 10.60 -1.47
C ALA A 137 13.67 11.32 -2.77
N THR A 138 12.41 11.68 -2.92
CA THR A 138 11.92 12.56 -3.99
C THR A 138 11.70 13.95 -3.43
N ALA A 139 12.15 14.99 -4.13
CA ALA A 139 12.00 16.37 -3.70
C ALA A 139 11.68 17.33 -4.85
N VAL A 140 10.81 18.30 -4.56
CA VAL A 140 10.55 19.48 -5.39
C VAL A 140 11.20 20.67 -4.70
N MET A 141 12.12 21.33 -5.40
CA MET A 141 12.95 22.40 -4.86
C MET A 141 12.67 23.72 -5.56
N SER A 142 12.74 24.83 -4.82
CA SER A 142 12.92 26.17 -5.38
C SER A 142 14.27 26.71 -4.93
N GLY A 143 15.21 26.81 -5.88
CA GLY A 143 16.62 27.00 -5.57
C GLY A 143 17.16 25.87 -4.68
N GLU A 144 17.71 26.22 -3.52
CA GLU A 144 18.23 25.27 -2.52
C GLU A 144 17.18 24.86 -1.47
N THR A 145 15.97 25.45 -1.50
CA THR A 145 14.95 25.21 -0.48
C THR A 145 14.02 24.08 -0.92
N PRO A 146 13.85 23.02 -0.12
CA PRO A 146 12.86 21.97 -0.40
C PRO A 146 11.44 22.49 -0.13
N LEU A 147 10.58 22.46 -1.15
CA LEU A 147 9.16 22.77 -1.01
C LEU A 147 8.37 21.53 -0.58
N VAL A 148 8.68 20.38 -1.20
CA VAL A 148 8.05 19.10 -0.91
C VAL A 148 9.10 18.00 -0.94
N VAL A 149 9.04 17.11 0.04
CA VAL A 149 9.86 15.90 0.11
C VAL A 149 8.97 14.71 0.41
N ALA A 150 9.10 13.66 -0.40
CA ALA A 150 8.56 12.34 -0.14
C ALA A 150 9.74 11.41 0.21
N GLY A 151 9.79 10.94 1.45
CA GLY A 151 10.90 10.11 1.93
C GLY A 151 10.97 8.75 1.24
N GLY A 152 12.16 8.18 1.06
CA GLY A 152 12.35 6.82 0.56
C GLY A 152 12.06 5.76 1.63
N GLY A 153 11.77 4.54 1.22
CA GLY A 153 11.61 3.41 2.14
C GLY A 153 12.95 2.81 2.57
N GLY A 154 13.01 2.15 3.73
CA GLY A 154 14.21 1.41 4.16
C GLY A 154 14.32 0.05 3.45
N GLY A 155 15.53 -0.50 3.34
CA GLY A 155 15.78 -1.83 2.78
C GLY A 155 15.47 -2.96 3.77
N GLY A 156 15.12 -4.14 3.26
CA GLY A 156 14.92 -5.32 4.10
C GLY A 156 16.24 -5.89 4.64
N GLY A 157 16.17 -6.67 5.72
CA GLY A 157 17.31 -7.39 6.26
C GLY A 157 17.54 -8.73 5.55
N GLY A 158 18.76 -9.24 5.64
CA GLY A 158 19.14 -10.57 5.17
C GLY A 158 18.76 -11.67 6.16
N SER A 159 18.47 -12.87 5.67
CA SER A 159 18.16 -14.03 6.52
C SER A 159 19.43 -14.81 6.90
N SER A 160 19.34 -15.67 7.90
CA SER A 160 20.37 -16.67 8.22
C SER A 160 19.80 -18.09 8.06
N HIS A 161 20.63 -19.05 7.65
CA HIS A 161 20.21 -20.41 7.28
C HIS A 161 20.76 -21.51 8.20
N GLU A 162 21.64 -21.18 9.15
CA GLU A 162 22.22 -22.17 10.08
C GLU A 162 21.54 -22.19 11.45
N GLY A 163 21.20 -23.38 11.95
CA GLY A 163 20.84 -23.64 13.35
C GLY A 163 19.68 -22.80 13.89
N ASN A 164 18.55 -22.78 13.17
CA ASN A 164 17.40 -21.88 13.40
C ASN A 164 17.68 -20.42 13.02
N GLY A 165 18.44 -20.19 11.96
CA GLY A 165 18.62 -18.85 11.43
C GLY A 165 17.29 -18.21 11.04
N GLY A 166 17.02 -17.01 11.55
CA GLY A 166 15.76 -16.32 11.33
C GLY A 166 15.76 -15.51 10.04
N ARG A 167 14.57 -15.20 9.53
CA ARG A 167 14.40 -14.27 8.41
C ARG A 167 14.88 -12.87 8.77
N GLY A 168 15.37 -12.12 7.79
CA GLY A 168 15.66 -10.69 8.00
C GLY A 168 14.43 -9.88 8.37
N GLY A 169 14.59 -8.69 8.93
CA GLY A 169 13.51 -7.77 9.27
C GLY A 169 13.11 -6.86 8.10
N GLU A 170 11.83 -6.54 7.96
CA GLU A 170 11.34 -5.66 6.90
C GLU A 170 11.82 -4.21 7.04
N GLY A 171 12.00 -3.53 5.90
CA GLY A 171 12.32 -2.11 5.87
C GLY A 171 11.12 -1.23 6.26
N GLY A 172 11.40 -0.11 6.92
CA GLY A 172 10.38 0.87 7.32
C GLY A 172 9.91 1.73 6.16
N ASN A 173 8.61 2.02 6.10
CA ASN A 173 8.04 2.90 5.09
C ASN A 173 8.48 4.37 5.29
N GLY A 174 8.74 5.06 4.19
CA GLY A 174 8.86 6.51 4.16
C GLY A 174 7.51 7.18 4.42
N GLY A 175 7.53 8.41 4.95
CA GLY A 175 6.31 9.14 5.29
C GLY A 175 6.52 10.20 6.37
N ASN A 176 5.43 10.72 6.91
CA ASN A 176 5.45 11.57 8.11
C ASN A 176 4.27 11.16 9.03
N PRO A 177 4.52 10.36 10.09
CA PRO A 177 5.83 9.91 10.54
C PRO A 177 6.44 8.83 9.63
N ALA A 178 7.77 8.84 9.49
CA ALA A 178 8.51 7.74 8.87
C ALA A 178 8.57 6.54 9.82
N GLN A 179 8.48 5.33 9.27
CA GLN A 179 8.40 4.12 10.07
C GLN A 179 9.78 3.51 10.34
N PRO A 180 9.98 2.90 11.52
CA PRO A 180 11.16 2.09 11.80
C PRO A 180 11.18 0.82 10.93
N GLY A 181 12.36 0.23 10.73
CA GLY A 181 12.51 -1.11 10.18
C GLY A 181 12.37 -2.17 11.28
N ALA A 182 11.84 -3.33 10.91
CA ALA A 182 11.56 -4.43 11.83
C ALA A 182 12.84 -5.18 12.22
N VAL A 183 12.79 -5.84 13.37
CA VAL A 183 13.86 -6.70 13.87
C VAL A 183 13.82 -8.05 13.13
N GLY A 184 14.98 -8.59 12.77
CA GLY A 184 15.06 -9.91 12.15
C GLY A 184 14.69 -11.05 13.11
N GLY A 185 14.22 -12.17 12.56
CA GLY A 185 13.89 -13.38 13.32
C GLY A 185 15.09 -13.88 14.13
N ASN A 186 14.83 -14.32 15.37
CA ASN A 186 15.86 -14.78 16.31
C ASN A 186 16.96 -13.74 16.62
N SER A 187 16.76 -12.47 16.28
CA SER A 187 17.67 -11.37 16.66
C SER A 187 17.22 -10.65 17.92
N SER A 188 18.20 -10.07 18.62
CA SER A 188 17.98 -9.28 19.82
C SER A 188 18.45 -7.83 19.62
N GLY A 189 17.51 -6.90 19.66
CA GLY A 189 17.82 -5.47 19.51
C GLY A 189 16.56 -4.62 19.41
N PRO A 190 16.63 -3.31 19.74
CA PRO A 190 15.54 -2.39 19.42
C PRO A 190 15.46 -2.20 17.90
N GLU A 191 14.22 -2.06 17.40
CA GLU A 191 13.90 -1.63 16.03
C GLU A 191 14.75 -0.41 15.62
N THR A 192 15.00 -0.27 14.32
CA THR A 192 15.66 0.94 13.80
C THR A 192 14.74 2.15 13.95
N CYS A 193 15.15 3.34 13.52
CA CYS A 193 14.25 4.50 13.48
C CYS A 193 14.12 5.05 12.07
N GLY A 194 12.90 5.43 11.71
CA GLY A 194 12.62 6.20 10.50
C GLY A 194 12.80 7.69 10.75
N GLY A 195 13.41 8.41 9.80
CA GLY A 195 13.45 9.87 9.81
C GLY A 195 14.21 10.52 10.98
N CYS A 196 15.10 9.79 11.64
CA CYS A 196 15.78 10.23 12.86
C CYS A 196 17.20 10.77 12.62
N LEU A 197 17.75 10.59 11.41
CA LEU A 197 19.07 11.10 11.05
C LEU A 197 19.00 12.58 10.68
N ASP A 198 19.94 13.36 11.19
CA ASP A 198 20.18 14.75 10.75
C ASP A 198 20.99 14.76 9.44
N SER A 199 20.41 14.13 8.41
CA SER A 199 20.98 13.93 7.08
C SER A 199 19.83 13.65 6.11
N THR A 200 19.96 14.05 4.86
CA THR A 200 19.02 13.63 3.81
C THR A 200 19.31 12.23 3.25
N HIS A 201 20.48 11.69 3.56
CA HIS A 201 20.97 10.40 3.07
C HIS A 201 20.78 9.30 4.11
N GLY A 202 20.22 8.17 3.69
CA GLY A 202 20.05 6.97 4.49
C GLY A 202 21.37 6.38 4.97
N GLU A 203 21.38 5.85 6.18
CA GLU A 203 22.55 5.14 6.72
C GLU A 203 22.63 3.72 6.14
N ALA A 204 23.84 3.26 5.84
CA ALA A 204 24.06 1.92 5.31
C ALA A 204 23.67 0.85 6.34
N GLY A 205 23.20 -0.29 5.85
CA GLY A 205 22.97 -1.47 6.67
C GLY A 205 24.29 -2.07 7.17
N ALA A 206 24.26 -2.72 8.34
CA ALA A 206 25.44 -3.35 8.90
C ALA A 206 25.82 -4.64 8.14
N SER A 207 27.09 -4.74 7.76
CA SER A 207 27.67 -5.91 7.09
C SER A 207 28.23 -6.95 8.08
N GLY A 208 28.29 -8.21 7.63
CA GLY A 208 28.95 -9.31 8.34
C GLY A 208 30.47 -9.23 8.30
N GLY A 209 31.14 -10.02 9.15
CA GLY A 209 32.60 -10.11 9.19
C GLY A 209 33.17 -10.88 8.00
N SER A 210 34.27 -10.38 7.42
CA SER A 210 34.95 -10.99 6.26
C SER A 210 36.10 -11.94 6.63
N THR A 211 36.41 -12.09 7.93
CA THR A 211 37.48 -12.97 8.43
C THR A 211 36.93 -14.10 9.31
N PRO A 212 37.31 -15.37 9.09
CA PRO A 212 36.87 -16.49 9.91
C PRO A 212 37.22 -16.35 11.41
N PRO A 213 36.34 -16.81 12.32
CA PRO A 213 35.02 -17.40 12.04
C PRO A 213 34.03 -16.31 11.59
N TYR A 214 33.34 -16.54 10.46
CA TYR A 214 32.35 -15.61 9.93
C TYR A 214 31.26 -15.35 10.98
N ALA A 215 30.75 -14.12 11.05
CA ALA A 215 29.56 -13.84 11.83
C ALA A 215 28.35 -14.43 11.06
N PRO A 216 27.65 -15.45 11.59
CA PRO A 216 26.66 -16.23 10.84
C PRO A 216 25.27 -15.58 10.73
N GLY A 217 25.09 -14.35 11.23
CA GLY A 217 23.82 -13.63 11.18
C GLY A 217 23.59 -12.89 9.86
N GLY A 218 22.33 -12.72 9.46
CA GLY A 218 21.97 -11.97 8.26
C GLY A 218 22.36 -10.48 8.35
N ALA A 219 22.72 -9.88 7.21
CA ALA A 219 23.11 -8.48 7.15
C ALA A 219 21.92 -7.50 7.27
N GLY A 220 22.19 -6.29 7.76
CA GLY A 220 21.15 -5.28 7.96
C GLY A 220 20.74 -4.56 6.67
N GLY A 221 19.50 -4.09 6.61
CA GLY A 221 18.99 -3.27 5.50
C GLY A 221 19.43 -1.80 5.56
N GLY A 222 19.58 -1.12 4.42
CA GLY A 222 19.92 0.30 4.36
C GLY A 222 18.73 1.22 4.73
N GLY A 223 18.98 2.36 5.35
CA GLY A 223 17.93 3.35 5.66
C GLY A 223 17.43 4.12 4.43
N GLY A 224 16.18 4.58 4.44
CA GLY A 224 15.61 5.41 3.37
C GLY A 224 16.11 6.86 3.42
N GLY A 225 16.33 7.48 2.27
CA GLY A 225 16.62 8.92 2.19
C GLY A 225 15.39 9.76 2.55
N GLY A 226 15.54 11.01 2.99
CA GLY A 226 14.38 11.86 3.32
C GLY A 226 14.76 13.31 3.60
N TYR A 227 13.82 14.11 4.11
CA TYR A 227 14.16 15.40 4.73
C TYR A 227 15.03 15.17 5.97
N ARG A 228 14.67 14.11 6.69
CA ARG A 228 15.54 13.38 7.62
C ARG A 228 15.55 11.94 7.20
N ALA A 229 16.72 11.32 7.17
CA ALA A 229 16.87 9.97 6.68
C ALA A 229 16.64 8.91 7.77
N GLY A 230 16.37 7.68 7.35
CA GLY A 230 16.23 6.53 8.23
C GLY A 230 17.57 5.88 8.59
N LYS A 231 17.60 5.20 9.74
CA LYS A 231 18.75 4.40 10.19
C LYS A 231 18.90 3.11 9.38
N GLY A 232 20.13 2.65 9.21
CA GLY A 232 20.42 1.30 8.73
C GLY A 232 20.08 0.25 9.79
N GLY A 233 19.73 -0.94 9.32
CA GLY A 233 19.52 -2.16 10.08
C GLY A 233 20.83 -2.72 10.61
N LYS A 234 20.73 -3.45 11.72
CA LYS A 234 21.88 -4.12 12.35
C LYS A 234 22.07 -5.52 11.78
N LEU A 235 23.26 -6.05 11.99
CA LEU A 235 23.58 -7.44 11.75
C LEU A 235 22.79 -8.30 12.73
N GLY A 236 22.23 -9.40 12.25
CA GLY A 236 21.47 -10.32 13.09
C GLY A 236 22.34 -10.92 14.20
N SER A 237 21.84 -10.91 15.44
CA SER A 237 22.53 -11.49 16.59
C SER A 237 21.55 -12.13 17.57
N GLY A 238 21.58 -13.46 17.60
CA GLY A 238 20.74 -14.31 18.45
C GLY A 238 21.54 -15.17 19.44
N GLN A 239 20.87 -16.07 20.15
CA GLN A 239 21.56 -17.13 20.93
C GLN A 239 22.38 -17.96 19.92
N ASN A 240 23.71 -17.92 20.03
CA ASN A 240 24.69 -18.46 19.06
C ASN A 240 25.00 -17.64 17.79
N LEU A 241 24.62 -16.35 17.73
CA LEU A 241 24.96 -15.40 16.64
C LEU A 241 24.26 -15.64 15.28
N ASN A 242 23.29 -16.53 15.19
CA ASN A 242 22.63 -16.92 13.93
C ASN A 242 21.33 -16.15 13.64
N GLY A 243 21.19 -14.87 14.02
CA GLY A 243 19.93 -14.13 13.82
C GLY A 243 19.75 -13.56 12.41
N GLY A 244 18.53 -13.29 11.97
CA GLY A 244 18.27 -12.51 10.75
C GLY A 244 18.63 -11.02 10.96
N GLY A 245 19.14 -10.34 9.93
CA GLY A 245 19.48 -8.92 10.03
C GLY A 245 18.25 -8.03 10.14
N ASP A 246 18.36 -6.87 10.79
CA ASP A 246 17.24 -5.95 10.94
C ASP A 246 16.99 -5.15 9.64
N GLY A 247 15.76 -4.71 9.42
CA GLY A 247 15.44 -3.80 8.33
C GLY A 247 15.85 -2.36 8.62
N GLY A 248 16.16 -1.60 7.56
CA GLY A 248 16.44 -0.16 7.66
C GLY A 248 15.16 0.65 7.87
N GLY A 249 15.24 1.78 8.56
CA GLY A 249 14.12 2.71 8.76
C GLY A 249 13.83 3.55 7.51
N GLY A 250 12.59 4.01 7.36
CA GLY A 250 12.18 4.88 6.26
C GLY A 250 12.64 6.34 6.42
N GLY A 251 12.56 7.11 5.35
CA GLY A 251 12.85 8.55 5.35
C GLY A 251 11.63 9.42 5.69
N LEU A 252 11.89 10.55 6.36
CA LEU A 252 10.87 11.53 6.72
C LEU A 252 10.44 12.37 5.51
N SER A 253 9.14 12.49 5.33
CA SER A 253 8.52 13.38 4.36
C SER A 253 8.32 14.78 4.95
N TYR A 254 8.35 15.81 4.11
CA TYR A 254 8.35 17.21 4.52
C TYR A 254 7.62 18.09 3.52
N ILE A 255 7.08 19.20 4.00
CA ILE A 255 6.59 20.31 3.18
C ILE A 255 7.07 21.63 3.77
N ASP A 256 7.27 22.62 2.93
CA ASP A 256 7.44 24.02 3.31
C ASP A 256 6.05 24.65 3.53
N SER A 257 5.69 24.89 4.79
CA SER A 257 4.37 25.41 5.15
C SER A 257 4.09 26.84 4.67
N ASP A 258 5.14 27.59 4.31
CA ASP A 258 4.98 28.95 3.82
C ASP A 258 4.52 28.98 2.36
N ARG A 259 4.81 27.91 1.61
CA ARG A 259 4.52 27.81 0.17
C ARG A 259 3.60 26.66 -0.21
N VAL A 260 3.40 25.69 0.67
CA VAL A 260 2.60 24.49 0.39
C VAL A 260 1.43 24.37 1.36
N ARG A 261 0.22 24.29 0.80
CA ARG A 261 -1.02 24.07 1.55
C ARG A 261 -1.75 22.81 1.07
N ASP A 262 -2.84 22.47 1.75
CA ASP A 262 -3.72 21.34 1.39
C ASP A 262 -2.97 20.03 1.17
N HIS A 263 -1.96 19.78 2.03
CA HIS A 263 -1.03 18.68 1.88
C HIS A 263 -1.46 17.44 2.66
N VAL A 264 -1.11 16.27 2.12
CA VAL A 264 -1.28 14.96 2.78
C VAL A 264 0.02 14.19 2.71
N PHE A 265 0.40 13.58 3.84
CA PHE A 265 1.44 12.56 3.90
C PHE A 265 0.80 11.19 4.00
N SER A 266 1.28 10.24 3.20
CA SER A 266 0.98 8.82 3.32
C SER A 266 2.21 8.00 2.96
N SER A 267 2.13 6.68 3.06
CA SER A 267 3.13 5.78 2.48
C SER A 267 2.61 5.26 1.15
N SER A 268 3.50 5.10 0.18
CA SER A 268 3.19 4.40 -1.05
C SER A 268 2.85 2.97 -0.70
N THR A 269 2.02 2.38 -1.53
CA THR A 269 1.71 0.97 -1.51
C THR A 269 2.53 0.21 -2.54
N GLN A 270 3.11 0.92 -3.52
CA GLN A 270 3.89 0.35 -4.61
C GLN A 270 5.39 0.39 -4.30
N SER A 271 6.05 -0.73 -4.60
CA SER A 271 7.51 -0.80 -4.73
C SER A 271 7.94 -0.38 -6.14
N GLY A 272 9.09 0.29 -6.20
CA GLY A 272 9.68 0.82 -7.41
C GLY A 272 10.30 2.19 -7.19
N ASN A 273 10.64 2.82 -8.32
CA ASN A 273 11.07 4.21 -8.35
C ASN A 273 9.97 5.15 -7.85
N GLY A 274 10.40 6.25 -7.26
CA GLY A 274 9.55 7.40 -7.01
C GLY A 274 9.09 8.07 -8.30
N SER A 275 8.18 9.03 -8.16
CA SER A 275 7.71 9.86 -9.26
C SER A 275 7.26 11.23 -8.72
N VAL A 276 7.22 12.23 -9.59
CA VAL A 276 6.57 13.51 -9.32
C VAL A 276 5.59 13.81 -10.44
N VAL A 277 4.36 14.16 -10.08
CA VAL A 277 3.39 14.73 -11.03
C VAL A 277 3.13 16.17 -10.59
N LEU A 278 3.39 17.12 -11.48
CA LEU A 278 3.04 18.53 -11.32
C LEU A 278 1.90 18.88 -12.27
N THR A 279 0.86 19.52 -11.75
CA THR A 279 -0.34 19.86 -12.52
C THR A 279 -0.70 21.33 -12.29
N THR A 280 -0.99 22.05 -13.38
CA THR A 280 -1.39 23.47 -13.34
C THR A 280 -2.86 23.68 -12.93
N GLY A 281 -3.62 22.60 -12.75
CA GLY A 281 -4.93 22.56 -12.08
C GLY A 281 -4.85 21.95 -10.67
N THR A 282 -6.01 21.66 -10.09
CA THR A 282 -6.09 21.07 -8.75
C THR A 282 -6.07 19.55 -8.86
N ILE A 283 -5.05 18.90 -8.27
CA ILE A 283 -5.10 17.46 -8.01
C ILE A 283 -5.81 17.27 -6.67
N GLY A 284 -6.93 16.57 -6.68
CA GLY A 284 -7.51 16.05 -5.46
C GLY A 284 -6.86 14.73 -5.07
N TYR A 285 -6.66 14.53 -3.77
CA TYR A 285 -6.12 13.29 -3.21
C TYR A 285 -6.88 12.93 -1.94
N GLN A 286 -7.26 11.66 -1.79
CA GLN A 286 -7.94 11.16 -0.61
C GLN A 286 -7.37 9.80 -0.21
N THR A 287 -7.00 9.68 1.07
CA THR A 287 -6.61 8.41 1.67
C THR A 287 -7.76 7.86 2.50
N PHE A 288 -8.02 6.56 2.36
CA PHE A 288 -8.90 5.77 3.21
C PHE A 288 -8.07 4.74 3.95
N GLU A 289 -8.15 4.78 5.28
CA GLU A 289 -7.54 3.79 6.17
C GLU A 289 -8.61 2.85 6.72
N PHE A 290 -8.20 1.76 7.36
CA PHE A 290 -9.14 0.82 7.95
C PHE A 290 -9.96 1.44 9.09
N ARG A 291 -11.30 1.43 8.94
CA ARG A 291 -12.29 1.90 9.93
C ARG A 291 -13.32 0.84 10.36
N GLY A 292 -13.20 -0.39 9.86
CA GLY A 292 -14.14 -1.49 10.18
C GLY A 292 -15.52 -1.39 9.52
N HIS A 293 -15.70 -0.49 8.56
CA HIS A 293 -16.93 -0.34 7.77
C HIS A 293 -16.61 0.24 6.39
N THR A 294 -17.57 0.19 5.47
CA THR A 294 -17.47 0.82 4.14
C THR A 294 -17.69 2.33 4.26
N GLU A 295 -16.81 3.10 3.63
CA GLU A 295 -16.89 4.55 3.50
C GLU A 295 -17.34 4.95 2.10
N PHE A 296 -17.77 6.20 1.92
CA PHE A 296 -18.24 6.71 0.63
C PHE A 296 -17.45 7.95 0.23
N PHE A 297 -17.03 7.98 -1.04
CA PHE A 297 -16.35 9.11 -1.65
C PHE A 297 -17.25 9.73 -2.72
N CYS A 298 -17.59 11.00 -2.59
CA CYS A 298 -18.29 11.74 -3.63
C CYS A 298 -17.30 12.13 -4.74
N VAL A 299 -17.55 11.68 -5.96
CA VAL A 299 -16.75 12.08 -7.13
C VAL A 299 -17.03 13.56 -7.41
N PRO A 300 -16.01 14.44 -7.38
CA PRO A 300 -16.24 15.86 -7.57
C PRO A 300 -16.81 16.21 -8.95
N ALA A 301 -17.46 17.36 -9.05
CA ALA A 301 -17.98 17.86 -10.32
C ALA A 301 -16.85 17.99 -11.36
N GLY A 302 -17.12 17.57 -12.60
CA GLY A 302 -16.13 17.59 -13.70
C GLY A 302 -15.11 16.44 -13.69
N VAL A 303 -15.02 15.66 -12.61
CA VAL A 303 -14.08 14.52 -12.51
C VAL A 303 -14.68 13.28 -13.15
N THR A 304 -14.15 12.86 -14.30
CA THR A 304 -14.59 11.66 -15.02
C THR A 304 -13.62 10.49 -14.91
N SER A 305 -12.45 10.69 -14.28
CA SER A 305 -11.46 9.64 -14.07
C SER A 305 -10.78 9.81 -12.72
N VAL A 306 -10.51 8.69 -12.04
CA VAL A 306 -9.80 8.63 -10.76
C VAL A 306 -8.72 7.56 -10.85
N THR A 307 -7.51 7.87 -10.40
CA THR A 307 -6.48 6.87 -10.13
C THR A 307 -6.68 6.30 -8.74
N VAL A 308 -6.81 4.99 -8.66
CA VAL A 308 -6.96 4.20 -7.44
C VAL A 308 -5.66 3.47 -7.18
N ASP A 309 -5.15 3.56 -5.95
CA ASP A 309 -4.04 2.74 -5.45
C ASP A 309 -4.46 2.06 -4.15
N ALA A 310 -4.75 0.77 -4.21
CA ALA A 310 -5.39 0.03 -3.12
C ALA A 310 -4.56 -1.19 -2.69
N VAL A 311 -4.46 -1.42 -1.37
CA VAL A 311 -3.82 -2.60 -0.78
C VAL A 311 -4.80 -3.31 0.15
N GLY A 312 -4.87 -4.64 0.06
CA GLY A 312 -5.63 -5.49 0.99
C GLY A 312 -4.91 -5.70 2.33
N GLY A 313 -5.62 -6.18 3.35
CA GLY A 313 -5.02 -6.46 4.64
C GLY A 313 -4.05 -7.65 4.59
N GLY A 314 -2.96 -7.57 5.35
CA GLY A 314 -2.00 -8.67 5.51
C GLY A 314 -2.59 -9.86 6.28
N GLY A 315 -2.05 -11.05 6.07
CA GLY A 315 -2.35 -12.22 6.89
C GLY A 315 -1.81 -12.07 8.30
N GLY A 316 -2.49 -12.68 9.27
CA GLY A 316 -2.07 -12.74 10.65
C GLY A 316 -0.96 -13.76 10.88
N HIS A 317 -0.12 -13.47 11.87
CA HIS A 317 0.87 -14.37 12.44
C HIS A 317 1.00 -14.09 13.95
N PHE A 318 1.51 -15.06 14.70
CA PHE A 318 1.81 -14.97 16.13
C PHE A 318 3.26 -15.36 16.38
N GLY A 319 3.75 -15.22 17.62
CA GLY A 319 5.17 -15.49 17.94
C GLY A 319 5.63 -16.92 17.61
N ASP A 320 4.72 -17.88 17.60
CA ASP A 320 4.97 -19.29 17.34
C ASP A 320 4.33 -19.77 16.02
N THR A 321 4.33 -18.94 14.98
CA THR A 321 3.82 -19.31 13.65
C THR A 321 4.83 -19.02 12.55
N GLY A 322 4.55 -19.48 11.32
CA GLY A 322 5.15 -18.90 10.11
C GLY A 322 4.77 -17.42 9.93
N ILE A 323 5.09 -16.83 8.77
CA ILE A 323 4.75 -15.43 8.48
C ILE A 323 3.42 -15.35 7.72
N GLY A 324 2.58 -14.38 8.09
CA GLY A 324 1.36 -14.08 7.35
C GLY A 324 1.66 -13.49 5.97
N GLY A 325 0.91 -13.91 4.96
CA GLY A 325 1.05 -13.43 3.60
C GLY A 325 0.77 -11.94 3.48
N ALA A 326 1.48 -11.26 2.57
CA ALA A 326 1.21 -9.86 2.28
C ALA A 326 -0.20 -9.67 1.68
N GLY A 327 -0.81 -8.51 1.92
CA GLY A 327 -1.96 -8.08 1.11
C GLY A 327 -1.54 -7.90 -0.35
N GLY A 328 -2.44 -8.16 -1.28
CA GLY A 328 -2.30 -7.77 -2.68
C GLY A 328 -2.52 -6.27 -2.85
N GLY A 329 -1.92 -5.70 -3.88
CA GLY A 329 -2.03 -4.31 -4.26
C GLY A 329 -2.50 -4.14 -5.70
N VAL A 330 -3.25 -3.09 -5.97
CA VAL A 330 -3.74 -2.73 -7.30
C VAL A 330 -3.65 -1.23 -7.48
N THR A 331 -2.98 -0.81 -8.55
CA THR A 331 -3.09 0.56 -9.08
C THR A 331 -3.84 0.51 -10.39
N ALA A 332 -4.80 1.39 -10.59
CA ALA A 332 -5.56 1.49 -11.82
C ALA A 332 -6.15 2.89 -11.98
N THR A 333 -6.21 3.40 -13.20
CA THR A 333 -7.02 4.57 -13.56
C THR A 333 -8.37 4.08 -14.03
N VAL A 334 -9.44 4.56 -13.41
CA VAL A 334 -10.81 4.08 -13.65
C VAL A 334 -11.73 5.23 -14.01
N ASP A 335 -12.64 4.97 -14.94
CA ASP A 335 -13.68 5.92 -15.29
C ASP A 335 -14.72 6.02 -14.18
N VAL A 336 -15.13 7.25 -13.87
CA VAL A 336 -16.11 7.56 -12.84
C VAL A 336 -17.14 8.56 -13.35
N THR A 337 -18.31 8.59 -12.71
CA THR A 337 -19.36 9.55 -13.05
C THR A 337 -19.35 10.71 -12.07
N PRO A 338 -19.18 11.97 -12.52
CA PRO A 338 -19.24 13.13 -11.64
C PRO A 338 -20.53 13.18 -10.81
N GLY A 339 -20.42 13.51 -9.52
CA GLY A 339 -21.58 13.64 -8.62
C GLY A 339 -22.18 12.31 -8.14
N THR A 340 -21.53 11.17 -8.43
CA THR A 340 -21.89 9.85 -7.87
C THR A 340 -20.91 9.43 -6.78
N GLU A 341 -21.29 8.42 -5.98
CA GLU A 341 -20.43 7.91 -4.90
C GLU A 341 -19.61 6.68 -5.33
N LEU A 342 -18.37 6.61 -4.84
CA LEU A 342 -17.60 5.38 -4.77
C LEU A 342 -17.71 4.79 -3.36
N ALA A 343 -18.03 3.51 -3.25
CA ALA A 343 -17.99 2.79 -1.99
C ALA A 343 -16.58 2.22 -1.79
N VAL A 344 -15.93 2.60 -0.70
CA VAL A 344 -14.55 2.22 -0.37
C VAL A 344 -14.57 1.35 0.88
N THR A 345 -14.17 0.10 0.74
CA THR A 345 -14.03 -0.83 1.86
C THR A 345 -12.56 -1.17 2.01
N VAL A 346 -11.98 -0.83 3.16
CA VAL A 346 -10.55 -1.10 3.43
C VAL A 346 -10.42 -2.40 4.23
N GLY A 347 -9.53 -3.28 3.77
CA GLY A 347 -9.25 -4.56 4.39
C GLY A 347 -8.50 -4.42 5.71
N GLN A 348 -8.83 -5.26 6.67
CA GLN A 348 -8.13 -5.42 7.94
C GLN A 348 -7.10 -6.53 7.83
N TRP A 349 -6.01 -6.43 8.58
CA TRP A 349 -5.10 -7.56 8.74
C TRP A 349 -5.79 -8.75 9.44
N GLY A 350 -5.21 -9.94 9.31
CA GLY A 350 -5.81 -11.18 9.78
C GLY A 350 -5.71 -11.39 11.29
N HIS A 351 -6.86 -11.58 11.95
CA HIS A 351 -6.95 -11.92 13.38
C HIS A 351 -7.45 -13.36 13.56
N ASP A 352 -7.71 -13.77 14.81
CA ASP A 352 -8.30 -15.08 15.13
C ASP A 352 -9.52 -15.39 14.24
N ASN A 353 -10.43 -14.44 14.03
CA ASN A 353 -11.64 -14.61 13.20
C ASN A 353 -11.46 -14.26 11.72
N GLY A 354 -10.23 -14.02 11.27
CA GLY A 354 -9.94 -13.42 9.97
C GLY A 354 -10.12 -11.90 9.97
N GLY A 355 -9.59 -11.24 8.93
CA GLY A 355 -9.68 -9.79 8.75
C GLY A 355 -11.00 -9.36 8.12
N PHE A 356 -11.55 -8.24 8.59
CA PHE A 356 -12.62 -7.53 7.88
C PHE A 356 -12.19 -7.13 6.46
N GLY A 357 -13.11 -7.10 5.51
CA GLY A 357 -12.88 -6.60 4.15
C GLY A 357 -14.12 -6.84 3.32
N ASP A 358 -14.12 -6.39 2.06
CA ASP A 358 -15.23 -6.73 1.16
C ASP A 358 -15.32 -8.27 0.99
N GLY A 359 -14.17 -8.90 0.79
CA GLY A 359 -13.93 -10.31 1.09
C GLY A 359 -13.26 -10.43 2.45
N HIS A 360 -13.98 -10.97 3.44
CA HIS A 360 -13.40 -11.35 4.72
C HIS A 360 -12.28 -12.39 4.59
N GLY A 361 -11.23 -12.25 5.39
CA GLY A 361 -10.24 -13.32 5.57
C GLY A 361 -10.82 -14.48 6.38
N GLY A 362 -10.18 -15.64 6.27
CA GLY A 362 -10.57 -16.84 7.00
C GLY A 362 -10.05 -16.83 8.44
N ARG A 363 -10.89 -17.30 9.37
CA ARG A 363 -10.51 -17.69 10.75
C ARG A 363 -9.24 -18.55 10.76
N HIS A 364 -8.42 -18.38 11.80
CA HIS A 364 -7.29 -19.25 12.08
C HIS A 364 -7.70 -20.67 12.54
N GLY A 365 -6.81 -21.65 12.33
CA GLY A 365 -6.90 -22.95 12.98
C GLY A 365 -6.38 -22.89 14.42
N THR A 366 -6.99 -23.67 15.31
CA THR A 366 -6.62 -23.75 16.72
C THR A 366 -5.87 -25.03 17.06
N ALA A 367 -4.87 -24.93 17.93
CA ALA A 367 -4.15 -26.07 18.49
C ALA A 367 -4.47 -26.18 20.00
N PRO A 368 -5.24 -27.20 20.44
CA PRO A 368 -5.66 -27.32 21.84
C PRO A 368 -4.61 -27.98 22.77
N GLY A 369 -3.55 -28.57 22.22
CA GLY A 369 -2.50 -29.27 22.98
C GLY A 369 -1.46 -28.32 23.59
N SER A 370 -0.71 -28.78 24.60
CA SER A 370 0.26 -27.95 25.35
C SER A 370 1.58 -27.67 24.62
N GLY A 371 1.77 -28.21 23.41
CA GLY A 371 2.99 -28.04 22.61
C GLY A 371 2.77 -27.36 21.26
N GLY A 372 1.65 -27.57 20.58
CA GLY A 372 1.41 -26.98 19.24
C GLY A 372 0.90 -25.55 19.30
N ALA A 373 1.25 -24.74 18.30
CA ALA A 373 0.75 -23.37 18.15
C ALA A 373 -0.47 -23.29 17.22
N SER A 374 -1.34 -22.32 17.51
CA SER A 374 -2.45 -21.97 16.62
C SER A 374 -1.93 -21.25 15.38
N GLY A 375 -2.58 -21.43 14.23
CA GLY A 375 -2.27 -20.66 13.03
C GLY A 375 -2.72 -19.20 13.17
N GLY A 376 -2.42 -18.38 12.17
CA GLY A 376 -2.93 -17.03 11.97
C GLY A 376 -4.16 -16.98 11.05
N GLY A 377 -5.00 -15.97 11.20
CA GLY A 377 -6.14 -15.76 10.28
C GLY A 377 -5.72 -15.03 9.02
N GLY A 378 -6.48 -15.16 7.95
CA GLY A 378 -6.24 -14.41 6.71
C GLY A 378 -6.68 -12.96 6.81
N GLY A 379 -6.05 -12.08 6.03
CA GLY A 379 -6.43 -10.67 5.88
C GLY A 379 -7.65 -10.50 4.97
N GLY A 380 -8.39 -9.42 5.17
CA GLY A 380 -9.53 -9.07 4.32
C GLY A 380 -9.12 -8.24 3.11
N SER A 381 -9.92 -8.29 2.04
CA SER A 381 -9.67 -7.51 0.83
C SER A 381 -10.13 -6.06 0.96
N THR A 382 -9.43 -5.21 0.22
CA THR A 382 -9.81 -3.80 0.01
C THR A 382 -10.52 -3.69 -1.33
N ALA A 383 -11.64 -2.98 -1.40
CA ALA A 383 -12.41 -2.80 -2.62
C ALA A 383 -12.85 -1.34 -2.81
N VAL A 384 -12.77 -0.88 -4.05
CA VAL A 384 -13.38 0.36 -4.52
C VAL A 384 -14.44 -0.01 -5.55
N GLU A 385 -15.68 0.35 -5.27
CA GLU A 385 -16.84 0.04 -6.10
C GLU A 385 -17.50 1.34 -6.57
N SER A 386 -17.86 1.43 -7.84
CA SER A 386 -18.75 2.49 -8.30
C SER A 386 -20.16 2.23 -7.80
N THR A 387 -20.90 3.30 -7.50
CA THR A 387 -22.34 3.22 -7.23
C THR A 387 -23.09 4.09 -8.23
N MET A 388 -24.39 3.84 -8.39
CA MET A 388 -25.29 4.75 -9.13
C MET A 388 -25.92 5.82 -8.23
N SER A 389 -25.50 5.90 -6.96
CA SER A 389 -26.08 6.79 -5.98
C SER A 389 -25.52 8.22 -6.12
N PRO A 390 -26.38 9.25 -6.11
CA PRO A 390 -25.93 10.62 -5.93
C PRO A 390 -25.18 10.81 -4.61
N CYS A 391 -24.28 11.79 -4.56
CA CYS A 391 -23.56 12.11 -3.32
C CYS A 391 -24.48 12.39 -2.12
N GLY A 392 -24.11 11.85 -0.96
CA GLY A 392 -24.81 11.99 0.32
C GLY A 392 -25.91 10.96 0.58
N VAL A 393 -26.17 10.05 -0.37
CA VAL A 393 -27.20 9.01 -0.23
C VAL A 393 -26.66 7.78 0.52
N HIS A 394 -25.36 7.48 0.40
CA HIS A 394 -24.68 6.34 1.03
C HIS A 394 -25.38 5.00 0.80
N ALA A 395 -25.97 4.83 -0.39
CA ALA A 395 -26.69 3.61 -0.75
C ALA A 395 -25.88 2.78 -1.75
N PRO A 396 -25.66 1.49 -1.50
CA PRO A 396 -24.91 0.60 -2.37
C PRO A 396 -25.76 0.10 -3.57
N VAL A 397 -26.43 1.01 -4.29
CA VAL A 397 -27.29 0.65 -5.44
C VAL A 397 -26.45 0.58 -6.72
N GLY A 398 -26.62 -0.49 -7.50
CA GLY A 398 -25.96 -0.62 -8.80
C GLY A 398 -24.45 -0.81 -8.73
N LYS A 399 -23.95 -1.41 -7.64
CA LYS A 399 -22.51 -1.56 -7.40
C LYS A 399 -21.80 -2.33 -8.51
N SER A 400 -20.63 -1.83 -8.90
CA SER A 400 -19.69 -2.55 -9.76
C SER A 400 -18.27 -2.40 -9.23
N TYR A 401 -17.51 -3.49 -9.19
CA TYR A 401 -16.12 -3.45 -8.78
C TYR A 401 -15.29 -2.64 -9.78
N LEU A 402 -14.65 -1.57 -9.32
CA LEU A 402 -13.62 -0.87 -10.06
C LEU A 402 -12.27 -1.54 -9.80
N VAL A 403 -11.94 -1.72 -8.52
CA VAL A 403 -10.70 -2.34 -8.05
C VAL A 403 -10.97 -3.19 -6.81
N VAL A 404 -10.33 -4.36 -6.73
CA VAL A 404 -10.24 -5.20 -5.52
C VAL A 404 -8.78 -5.59 -5.30
N ALA A 405 -8.23 -5.23 -4.16
CA ALA A 405 -6.92 -5.65 -3.71
C ALA A 405 -7.09 -6.80 -2.70
N GLY A 406 -6.62 -8.00 -3.06
CA GLY A 406 -6.80 -9.19 -2.23
C GLY A 406 -6.08 -9.10 -0.89
N GLY A 407 -6.60 -9.76 0.16
CA GLY A 407 -5.92 -9.92 1.43
C GLY A 407 -4.91 -11.08 1.41
N GLY A 408 -3.95 -11.06 2.32
CA GLY A 408 -2.97 -12.15 2.47
C GLY A 408 -3.52 -13.33 3.27
N GLY A 409 -2.99 -14.53 3.05
CA GLY A 409 -3.30 -15.71 3.87
C GLY A 409 -2.58 -15.67 5.23
N GLY A 410 -3.18 -16.24 6.26
CA GLY A 410 -2.60 -16.35 7.60
C GLY A 410 -1.54 -17.45 7.68
N ALA A 411 -0.62 -17.31 8.64
CA ALA A 411 0.44 -18.27 8.88
C ALA A 411 -0.07 -19.60 9.45
N GLY A 412 0.67 -20.69 9.21
CA GLY A 412 0.50 -21.95 9.93
C GLY A 412 1.22 -21.91 11.29
N GLY A 413 0.71 -22.67 12.26
CA GLY A 413 1.28 -22.76 13.60
C GLY A 413 2.50 -23.67 13.68
N ASN A 414 3.46 -23.33 14.53
CA ASN A 414 4.63 -24.17 14.81
C ASN A 414 4.26 -25.40 15.64
N SER A 415 5.16 -26.37 15.64
CA SER A 415 5.12 -27.53 16.53
C SER A 415 5.82 -27.29 17.87
N GLY A 416 5.43 -28.08 18.88
CA GLY A 416 6.00 -27.97 20.24
C GLY A 416 7.29 -28.72 20.49
N ALA A 417 7.73 -29.56 19.54
CA ALA A 417 8.91 -30.41 19.70
C ALA A 417 10.22 -29.72 19.27
N GLY A 418 10.17 -28.45 18.87
CA GLY A 418 11.36 -27.65 18.53
C GLY A 418 11.92 -27.88 17.11
N GLU A 419 11.21 -28.58 16.21
CA GLU A 419 11.74 -28.93 14.88
C GLU A 419 10.83 -28.66 13.68
N GLY A 420 9.51 -28.49 13.82
CA GLY A 420 8.60 -28.20 12.69
C GLY A 420 8.10 -26.75 12.69
N ALA A 421 8.59 -25.91 11.77
CA ALA A 421 8.08 -24.56 11.55
C ALA A 421 6.72 -24.58 10.83
N GLY A 422 5.85 -23.64 11.19
CA GLY A 422 4.59 -23.43 10.48
C GLY A 422 4.83 -22.81 9.11
N GLY A 423 4.02 -23.21 8.14
CA GLY A 423 4.09 -22.69 6.78
C GLY A 423 3.63 -21.23 6.68
N ASP A 424 4.25 -20.47 5.79
CA ASP A 424 3.83 -19.08 5.53
C ASP A 424 2.49 -18.99 4.81
N GLY A 425 1.78 -17.89 5.06
CA GLY A 425 0.60 -17.54 4.29
C GLY A 425 0.94 -17.01 2.89
N GLY A 426 0.10 -17.34 1.92
CA GLY A 426 0.22 -16.87 0.54
C GLY A 426 -0.12 -15.38 0.41
N ALA A 427 0.65 -14.64 -0.38
CA ALA A 427 0.37 -13.25 -0.69
C ALA A 427 -0.89 -13.08 -1.55
N GLY A 428 -1.66 -12.03 -1.28
CA GLY A 428 -2.73 -11.59 -2.18
C GLY A 428 -2.15 -11.02 -3.49
N GLY A 429 -2.95 -11.01 -4.57
CA GLY A 429 -2.49 -10.48 -5.85
C GLY A 429 -3.25 -11.04 -7.07
N ASN A 430 -2.75 -10.75 -8.27
CA ASN A 430 -3.25 -11.35 -9.52
C ASN A 430 -2.06 -11.78 -10.40
N PRO A 431 -1.62 -13.05 -10.35
CA PRO A 431 -2.21 -14.14 -9.57
C PRO A 431 -2.00 -13.99 -8.06
N ALA A 432 -2.90 -14.58 -7.26
CA ALA A 432 -2.68 -14.75 -5.82
C ALA A 432 -1.81 -15.98 -5.57
N HIS A 433 -1.07 -15.99 -4.46
CA HIS A 433 -0.11 -17.04 -4.15
C HIS A 433 -0.71 -18.09 -3.21
N ASP A 434 -0.27 -19.33 -3.40
CA ASP A 434 -0.51 -20.43 -2.48
C ASP A 434 0.28 -20.19 -1.17
N GLY A 435 -0.25 -20.66 -0.05
CA GLY A 435 0.46 -20.75 1.22
C GLY A 435 1.40 -21.96 1.23
N ASN A 436 2.43 -21.87 2.05
CA ASN A 436 3.43 -22.93 2.19
C ASN A 436 2.92 -24.02 3.13
N SER A 437 3.35 -25.25 2.87
CA SER A 437 3.19 -26.34 3.84
C SER A 437 4.05 -26.08 5.08
N GLY A 438 3.61 -26.57 6.24
CA GLY A 438 4.46 -26.62 7.43
C GLY A 438 5.52 -27.70 7.30
N ASP A 439 6.60 -27.56 8.07
CA ASP A 439 7.69 -28.54 8.08
C ASP A 439 7.28 -29.81 8.84
N GLY A 440 7.70 -30.95 8.31
CA GLY A 440 7.62 -32.23 9.00
C GLY A 440 8.75 -32.40 10.01
N ASN A 441 8.56 -33.30 10.98
CA ASN A 441 9.65 -33.77 11.85
C ASN A 441 10.24 -35.05 11.26
N SER A 442 11.58 -35.12 11.18
CA SER A 442 12.35 -36.22 10.56
C SER A 442 12.06 -37.62 11.13
N ASP A 443 11.43 -37.72 12.31
CA ASP A 443 11.13 -39.00 12.95
C ASP A 443 9.66 -39.47 12.83
N ILE A 444 8.66 -38.60 12.56
CA ILE A 444 7.23 -38.95 12.82
C ILE A 444 6.17 -38.50 11.77
N GLY A 445 6.43 -37.58 10.83
CA GLY A 445 5.42 -37.30 9.78
C GLY A 445 5.55 -35.99 9.00
N ASP A 446 4.73 -35.85 7.94
CA ASP A 446 4.63 -34.66 7.09
C ASP A 446 3.91 -33.51 7.81
N GLY A 447 4.34 -32.26 7.58
CA GLY A 447 3.62 -31.09 8.07
C GLY A 447 2.28 -30.85 7.35
N GLY A 448 1.48 -29.95 7.90
CA GLY A 448 0.20 -29.57 7.31
C GLY A 448 0.37 -28.92 5.93
N SER A 449 -0.44 -29.30 4.95
CA SER A 449 -0.38 -28.71 3.61
C SER A 449 -0.83 -27.25 3.58
N GLY A 450 -0.19 -26.46 2.73
CA GLY A 450 -0.58 -25.07 2.48
C GLY A 450 -1.88 -24.92 1.70
N GLY A 451 -2.54 -23.78 1.87
CA GLY A 451 -3.77 -23.43 1.15
C GLY A 451 -3.48 -22.79 -0.20
N CYS A 452 -4.21 -23.16 -1.23
CA CYS A 452 -4.09 -22.52 -2.55
C CYS A 452 -4.56 -21.05 -2.57
N GLY A 453 -3.93 -20.21 -3.37
CA GLY A 453 -4.35 -18.83 -3.62
C GLY A 453 -5.67 -18.75 -4.40
N GLY A 454 -6.30 -17.57 -4.37
CA GLY A 454 -7.53 -17.29 -5.10
C GLY A 454 -7.33 -17.43 -6.61
N ARG A 455 -8.17 -18.25 -7.26
CA ARG A 455 -8.14 -18.53 -8.71
C ARG A 455 -9.42 -18.01 -9.39
N PRO A 456 -9.44 -17.78 -10.72
CA PRO A 456 -10.63 -17.32 -11.45
C PRO A 456 -11.85 -18.24 -11.25
N PRO A 457 -13.09 -17.75 -11.47
CA PRO A 457 -14.28 -18.59 -11.44
C PRO A 457 -14.16 -19.73 -12.46
N GLY A 458 -14.48 -20.95 -12.03
CA GLY A 458 -14.33 -22.17 -12.84
C GLY A 458 -13.41 -23.25 -12.26
N GLY A 459 -13.04 -23.16 -10.97
CA GLY A 459 -12.30 -24.24 -10.28
C GLY A 459 -11.27 -23.80 -9.22
N GLY A 460 -11.33 -22.56 -8.72
CA GLY A 460 -10.55 -22.13 -7.56
C GLY A 460 -11.08 -22.70 -6.23
N CYS A 461 -10.24 -22.67 -5.19
CA CYS A 461 -10.39 -23.56 -4.03
C CYS A 461 -11.57 -23.29 -3.08
N ASN A 462 -12.22 -22.12 -3.13
CA ASN A 462 -13.37 -21.86 -2.26
C ASN A 462 -14.58 -21.17 -2.91
N ASN A 463 -14.54 -20.84 -4.21
CA ASN A 463 -15.61 -20.17 -4.98
C ASN A 463 -16.32 -19.02 -4.24
N SER A 464 -15.59 -18.30 -3.39
CA SER A 464 -16.11 -17.25 -2.51
C SER A 464 -15.18 -16.05 -2.59
N LYS A 465 -15.67 -14.85 -2.26
CA LYS A 465 -14.79 -13.69 -2.01
C LYS A 465 -14.11 -13.77 -0.64
N HIS A 466 -14.64 -14.59 0.25
CA HIS A 466 -14.10 -14.82 1.59
C HIS A 466 -12.99 -15.86 1.55
N GLY A 467 -11.99 -15.73 2.40
CA GLY A 467 -10.96 -16.74 2.58
C GLY A 467 -11.44 -17.98 3.35
N GLY A 468 -10.82 -19.14 3.10
CA GLY A 468 -11.15 -20.38 3.79
C GLY A 468 -10.68 -20.38 5.26
N HIS A 469 -11.45 -20.99 6.17
CA HIS A 469 -11.05 -21.13 7.57
C HIS A 469 -9.95 -22.18 7.74
N GLY A 470 -8.86 -21.80 8.42
CA GLY A 470 -7.78 -22.71 8.79
C GLY A 470 -8.31 -23.91 9.58
N THR A 471 -7.72 -25.07 9.36
CA THR A 471 -8.13 -26.28 10.08
C THR A 471 -7.42 -26.42 11.42
N ASP A 472 -8.16 -26.88 12.42
CA ASP A 472 -7.64 -27.12 13.76
C ASP A 472 -6.66 -28.32 13.76
N ALA A 473 -5.69 -28.30 14.68
CA ALA A 473 -4.87 -29.48 14.94
C ALA A 473 -5.71 -30.58 15.64
N PRO A 474 -5.42 -31.87 15.42
CA PRO A 474 -6.17 -32.96 16.03
C PRO A 474 -6.19 -32.88 17.57
N ALA A 475 -7.36 -33.07 18.20
CA ALA A 475 -7.53 -32.95 19.66
C ALA A 475 -6.66 -33.92 20.50
N GLY A 476 -6.04 -34.93 19.88
CA GLY A 476 -5.10 -35.86 20.50
C GLY A 476 -3.61 -35.54 20.27
N SER A 477 -3.28 -34.55 19.44
CA SER A 477 -1.88 -34.17 19.19
C SER A 477 -1.34 -33.33 20.34
N SER A 478 -0.27 -33.79 20.97
CA SER A 478 0.41 -33.02 22.02
C SER A 478 1.28 -31.90 21.45
N GLN A 479 1.63 -31.94 20.15
CA GLN A 479 2.73 -31.16 19.58
C GLN A 479 2.50 -30.60 18.15
N GLY A 480 1.38 -30.89 17.48
CA GLY A 480 1.14 -30.50 16.08
C GLY A 480 0.59 -29.08 15.90
N GLY A 481 1.05 -28.37 14.87
CA GLY A 481 0.61 -27.01 14.55
C GLY A 481 -0.72 -26.97 13.79
N ALA A 482 -1.49 -25.88 13.98
CA ALA A 482 -2.76 -25.67 13.27
C ALA A 482 -2.61 -24.88 11.97
N GLY A 483 -3.57 -25.00 11.06
CA GLY A 483 -3.51 -24.36 9.75
C GLY A 483 -3.88 -22.88 9.75
N GLY A 484 -3.34 -22.12 8.80
CA GLY A 484 -3.65 -20.71 8.60
C GLY A 484 -4.95 -20.46 7.84
N GLY A 485 -5.61 -19.32 8.08
CA GLY A 485 -6.81 -18.91 7.33
C GLY A 485 -6.48 -18.30 5.96
N GLY A 486 -7.28 -18.52 4.92
CA GLY A 486 -7.08 -17.91 3.60
C GLY A 486 -7.39 -16.42 3.56
N GLY A 487 -6.79 -15.67 2.65
CA GLY A 487 -7.08 -14.23 2.44
C GLY A 487 -8.37 -13.99 1.66
N GLY A 488 -9.09 -12.92 1.95
CA GLY A 488 -10.25 -12.51 1.16
C GLY A 488 -9.85 -11.82 -0.15
N GLY A 489 -10.72 -11.73 -1.16
CA GLY A 489 -10.36 -11.14 -2.46
C GLY A 489 -11.55 -11.05 -3.39
N TYR A 490 -11.30 -10.70 -4.65
CA TYR A 490 -12.29 -10.92 -5.71
C TYR A 490 -12.61 -12.42 -5.84
N ASN A 491 -11.61 -13.26 -5.59
CA ASN A 491 -11.76 -14.66 -5.20
C ASN A 491 -10.87 -14.91 -3.98
N GLY A 492 -11.40 -15.45 -2.90
CA GLY A 492 -10.67 -15.75 -1.69
C GLY A 492 -9.71 -16.93 -1.84
N GLY A 493 -8.68 -16.94 -0.99
CA GLY A 493 -7.73 -18.03 -0.88
C GLY A 493 -8.27 -19.21 -0.06
N GLY A 494 -7.71 -20.38 -0.31
CA GLY A 494 -7.92 -21.62 0.44
C GLY A 494 -7.31 -21.56 1.83
N HIS A 495 -7.76 -22.48 2.68
CA HIS A 495 -7.24 -22.63 4.04
C HIS A 495 -5.97 -23.47 4.08
N GLY A 496 -5.12 -23.20 5.05
CA GLY A 496 -4.02 -24.06 5.43
C GLY A 496 -4.50 -25.22 6.30
N HIS A 497 -3.78 -26.33 6.22
CA HIS A 497 -4.09 -27.54 6.95
C HIS A 497 -3.28 -27.66 8.24
N GLY A 498 -3.91 -28.07 9.34
CA GLY A 498 -3.17 -28.48 10.53
C GLY A 498 -2.41 -29.79 10.30
N ALA A 499 -1.59 -30.17 11.27
CA ALA A 499 -0.90 -31.47 11.26
C ALA A 499 -1.90 -32.65 11.10
N SER A 500 -1.52 -33.66 10.32
CA SER A 500 -2.46 -34.61 9.72
C SER A 500 -2.85 -35.80 10.62
N VAL A 501 -2.03 -36.17 11.61
CA VAL A 501 -2.34 -37.23 12.58
C VAL A 501 -2.03 -36.85 14.03
N ALA A 502 -2.69 -37.52 14.98
CA ALA A 502 -2.57 -37.24 16.42
C ALA A 502 -1.17 -37.51 17.03
N SER A 503 -0.30 -38.21 16.32
CA SER A 503 1.10 -38.41 16.70
C SER A 503 2.06 -37.39 16.08
N ASP A 504 1.59 -36.55 15.14
CA ASP A 504 2.45 -35.62 14.42
C ASP A 504 2.92 -34.48 15.32
N SER A 505 4.20 -34.19 15.19
CA SER A 505 4.89 -33.01 15.71
C SER A 505 5.28 -32.05 14.58
N GLY A 506 4.57 -32.09 13.45
CA GLY A 506 4.78 -31.19 12.31
C GLY A 506 4.10 -29.83 12.46
N GLY A 507 4.64 -28.81 11.78
CA GLY A 507 4.01 -27.49 11.69
C GLY A 507 2.73 -27.53 10.84
N GLY A 508 1.80 -26.61 11.09
CA GLY A 508 0.63 -26.41 10.23
C GLY A 508 0.98 -25.64 8.96
N GLY A 509 0.23 -25.85 7.88
CA GLY A 509 0.37 -25.11 6.63
C GLY A 509 -0.29 -23.73 6.68
N GLY A 510 0.26 -22.76 5.95
CA GLY A 510 -0.30 -21.43 5.82
C GLY A 510 -1.49 -21.36 4.86
N GLY A 511 -2.37 -20.38 5.05
CA GLY A 511 -3.51 -20.15 4.16
C GLY A 511 -3.08 -19.47 2.85
N GLY A 512 -3.85 -19.65 1.77
CA GLY A 512 -3.57 -19.00 0.48
C GLY A 512 -4.04 -17.55 0.43
N GLY A 513 -3.43 -16.73 -0.41
CA GLY A 513 -3.79 -15.31 -0.59
C GLY A 513 -5.06 -15.12 -1.42
N GLY A 514 -5.72 -13.98 -1.27
CA GLY A 514 -6.88 -13.59 -2.05
C GLY A 514 -6.51 -12.93 -3.38
N ARG A 515 -7.35 -13.15 -4.39
CA ARG A 515 -7.15 -12.64 -5.76
C ARG A 515 -7.55 -11.19 -5.89
N SER A 516 -6.66 -10.38 -6.47
CA SER A 516 -6.92 -9.00 -6.87
C SER A 516 -7.62 -8.92 -8.22
N TYR A 517 -8.29 -7.78 -8.47
CA TYR A 517 -9.05 -7.49 -9.67
C TYR A 517 -9.03 -5.98 -9.98
N ALA A 518 -9.09 -5.65 -11.26
CA ALA A 518 -9.41 -4.33 -11.77
C ALA A 518 -10.43 -4.51 -12.91
N THR A 519 -11.34 -3.56 -13.07
CA THR A 519 -12.33 -3.58 -14.14
C THR A 519 -11.66 -3.60 -15.52
N PRO A 520 -12.21 -4.32 -16.53
CA PRO A 520 -11.62 -4.39 -17.88
C PRO A 520 -11.45 -3.03 -18.57
N ASP A 521 -12.28 -2.05 -18.22
CA ASP A 521 -12.25 -0.70 -18.79
C ASP A 521 -11.18 0.19 -18.13
N ALA A 522 -10.50 -0.30 -17.09
CA ALA A 522 -9.44 0.44 -16.42
C ALA A 522 -8.16 0.53 -17.28
N THR A 523 -7.47 1.65 -17.17
CA THR A 523 -6.16 1.88 -17.77
C THR A 523 -5.06 1.90 -16.71
N ASP A 524 -3.79 1.83 -17.13
CA ASP A 524 -2.62 1.87 -16.25
C ASP A 524 -2.67 0.85 -15.09
N VAL A 525 -3.28 -0.31 -15.35
CA VAL A 525 -3.47 -1.34 -14.34
C VAL A 525 -2.14 -2.00 -13.98
N ARG A 526 -1.78 -1.94 -12.71
CA ARG A 526 -0.64 -2.67 -12.15
C ARG A 526 -1.05 -3.43 -10.90
N TYR A 527 -0.72 -4.71 -10.89
CA TYR A 527 -0.81 -5.54 -9.68
C TYR A 527 0.57 -5.61 -9.02
N TYR A 528 0.59 -5.53 -7.70
CA TYR A 528 1.79 -5.66 -6.89
C TYR A 528 1.41 -6.30 -5.55
N GLN A 529 2.38 -6.57 -4.68
CA GLN A 529 2.11 -7.03 -3.32
C GLN A 529 2.25 -5.83 -2.37
N GLY A 530 1.31 -5.61 -1.45
CA GLY A 530 1.39 -4.60 -0.36
C GLY A 530 2.35 -5.06 0.76
N THR A 531 2.50 -4.36 1.88
CA THR A 531 3.49 -4.71 2.92
C THR A 531 3.25 -6.11 3.50
N SER A 532 4.31 -6.80 3.92
CA SER A 532 4.18 -8.18 4.41
C SER A 532 3.49 -8.24 5.78
N GLY A 533 2.94 -9.42 6.09
CA GLY A 533 2.13 -9.66 7.28
C GLY A 533 2.91 -9.64 8.60
N THR A 534 4.23 -9.35 8.61
CA THR A 534 5.01 -9.20 9.86
C THR A 534 4.60 -7.96 10.66
N GLY A 535 3.91 -7.01 10.02
CA GLY A 535 3.15 -5.95 10.69
C GLY A 535 1.66 -6.26 10.71
N LYS A 536 0.95 -5.74 11.73
CA LYS A 536 -0.52 -5.66 11.80
C LYS A 536 -1.04 -4.68 10.72
N SER A 537 -0.80 -5.03 9.46
CA SER A 537 -0.88 -4.14 8.31
C SER A 537 -2.28 -4.20 7.71
N ASN A 538 -3.09 -3.25 8.13
CA ASN A 538 -4.36 -2.98 7.44
C ASN A 538 -4.09 -2.55 5.99
N GLY A 539 -5.11 -2.73 5.16
CA GLY A 539 -5.15 -2.15 3.85
C GLY A 539 -5.23 -0.63 3.88
N VAL A 540 -5.10 -0.03 2.70
CA VAL A 540 -5.23 1.41 2.46
C VAL A 540 -5.74 1.62 1.04
N VAL A 541 -6.48 2.71 0.81
CA VAL A 541 -6.81 3.20 -0.53
C VAL A 541 -6.35 4.64 -0.67
N HIS A 542 -5.64 4.92 -1.75
CA HIS A 542 -5.35 6.27 -2.20
C HIS A 542 -6.11 6.54 -3.49
N LEU A 543 -6.95 7.57 -3.48
CA LEU A 543 -7.60 8.11 -4.66
C LEU A 543 -6.87 9.39 -5.05
N SER A 544 -6.56 9.54 -6.33
CA SER A 544 -6.10 10.82 -6.89
C SER A 544 -6.84 11.15 -8.17
N TRP A 545 -7.18 12.41 -8.37
CA TRP A 545 -7.90 12.86 -9.55
C TRP A 545 -7.52 14.29 -9.92
N GLU A 546 -7.69 14.64 -11.19
CA GLU A 546 -7.53 16.01 -11.66
C GLU A 546 -8.88 16.73 -11.64
N SER A 547 -8.88 18.00 -11.25
CA SER A 547 -10.06 18.85 -11.25
C SER A 547 -9.76 20.22 -11.87
N ASP A 548 -10.75 20.77 -12.57
CA ASP A 548 -10.62 22.06 -13.23
C ASP A 548 -10.44 23.19 -12.21
N PRO A 549 -9.61 24.21 -12.50
CA PRO A 549 -9.46 25.37 -11.64
C PRO A 549 -10.81 26.07 -11.44
N GLY A 550 -11.34 26.04 -10.21
CA GLY A 550 -12.61 26.68 -9.86
C GLY A 550 -13.85 25.77 -9.89
N ALA A 551 -13.68 24.46 -10.09
CA ALA A 551 -14.75 23.51 -9.77
C ALA A 551 -15.04 23.58 -8.27
N GLU A 552 -16.25 23.98 -7.90
CA GLU A 552 -16.70 24.02 -6.51
C GLU A 552 -16.60 22.60 -5.97
N GLN A 553 -15.66 22.36 -5.04
CA GLN A 553 -15.60 21.11 -4.29
C GLN A 553 -16.99 20.93 -3.69
N PRO A 554 -17.73 19.84 -4.00
CA PRO A 554 -19.00 19.63 -3.35
C PRO A 554 -18.75 19.69 -1.83
N PRO A 555 -19.66 20.35 -1.06
CA PRO A 555 -19.49 20.46 0.37
C PRO A 555 -19.17 19.08 0.89
N CYS A 556 -18.08 18.98 1.64
CA CYS A 556 -17.67 17.71 2.21
C CYS A 556 -18.92 17.09 2.87
N THR A 557 -19.36 15.94 2.36
CA THR A 557 -20.46 15.15 2.91
C THR A 557 -19.88 13.82 3.33
N GLY A 558 -19.74 13.61 4.64
CA GLY A 558 -19.19 12.39 5.20
C GLY A 558 -18.51 12.62 6.55
N SER A 559 -18.01 11.53 7.15
CA SER A 559 -17.42 11.52 8.49
C SER A 559 -16.08 12.26 8.63
N PHE A 560 -15.56 12.83 7.53
CA PHE A 560 -14.23 13.46 7.45
C PHE A 560 -14.26 14.97 7.26
N CYS A 561 -15.42 15.59 7.36
CA CYS A 561 -15.49 17.05 7.33
C CYS A 561 -15.10 17.57 8.71
N PRO A 562 -14.06 18.44 8.81
CA PRO A 562 -13.80 19.12 10.06
C PRO A 562 -15.08 19.86 10.47
N ARG A 563 -15.54 19.62 11.71
CA ARG A 563 -16.64 20.38 12.30
C ARG A 563 -16.26 21.83 12.52
#